data_AF-A0A661S7D6-F1
#
_entry.id   AF-A0A661S7D6-F1
#
_cell.length_a   1.000
_cell.length_b   1.000
_cell.length_c   1.000
_cell.angle_alpha   90.00
_cell.angle_beta   90.00
_cell.angle_gamma   90.00
#
_symmetry.space_group_name_H-M   'P 1'
#
loop_
_entity.id
_entity.type
_entity.pdbx_description
1 polymer ?
#
loop_
_entity_poly.entity_id
_entity_poly.type
_entity_poly.pdbx_seq_one_letter_code
_entity_poly.pdbx_strand_id
1 'polypeptide(L)'
;MNKVCVTVEPGICGFSCIISAQEAKKRTVQFEISGSECRQIQRLAEILNEITLKELFTPLTRNPIFISAERAGCHLACPVPAAVVKTVEVAMGMALPREVRIKFDS
;
A
#
# COMPACT_ATOMS: atom_id res chain seq x y z
N MET A 1 2.78 -11.70 16.40
CA MET A 1 2.73 -10.37 15.75
C MET A 1 1.55 -10.37 14.81
N ASN A 2 0.73 -9.33 14.84
CA ASN A 2 -0.58 -9.38 14.19
C ASN A 2 -0.46 -8.92 12.75
N LYS A 3 -0.94 -9.77 11.84
CA LYS A 3 -1.18 -9.41 10.44
C LYS A 3 -2.16 -8.23 10.40
N VAL A 4 -1.79 -7.16 9.71
CA VAL A 4 -2.64 -6.01 9.44
C VAL A 4 -3.33 -6.24 8.11
N CYS A 5 -4.62 -5.91 8.02
CA CYS A 5 -5.41 -6.05 6.81
C CYS A 5 -6.22 -4.77 6.58
N VAL A 6 -6.19 -4.23 5.37
CA VAL A 6 -6.88 -3.00 4.98
C VAL A 6 -7.64 -3.23 3.68
N THR A 7 -8.92 -2.89 3.66
CA THR A 7 -9.70 -2.77 2.43
C THR A 7 -9.53 -1.37 1.88
N VAL A 8 -9.26 -1.26 0.58
CA VAL A 8 -9.09 0.03 -0.10
C VAL A 8 -10.17 0.20 -1.15
N GLU A 9 -10.90 1.31 -1.05
CA GLU A 9 -11.88 1.76 -2.05
C GLU A 9 -11.24 2.87 -2.90
N PRO A 10 -10.94 2.64 -4.19
CA PRO A 10 -10.20 3.59 -5.01
C PRO A 10 -11.05 4.73 -5.59
N GLY A 11 -12.33 4.83 -5.19
CA GLY A 11 -13.29 5.77 -5.73
C GLY A 11 -13.93 5.27 -7.02
N ILE A 12 -14.19 6.18 -7.96
CA ILE A 12 -15.09 5.93 -9.11
C ILE A 12 -14.64 4.81 -10.06
N CYS A 13 -13.36 4.43 -10.08
CA CYS A 13 -12.92 3.30 -10.91
C CYS A 13 -13.41 1.94 -10.41
N GLY A 14 -13.84 1.84 -9.13
CA GLY A 14 -14.49 0.65 -8.57
C GLY A 14 -13.58 -0.56 -8.31
N PHE A 15 -12.28 -0.49 -8.64
CA PHE A 15 -11.36 -1.64 -8.51
C PHE A 15 -10.78 -1.82 -7.11
N SER A 16 -11.65 -2.05 -6.12
CA SER A 16 -11.27 -2.26 -4.72
C SER A 16 -10.22 -3.36 -4.54
N CYS A 17 -9.44 -3.29 -3.46
CA CYS A 17 -8.44 -4.29 -3.15
C CYS A 17 -8.28 -4.51 -1.64
N ILE A 18 -7.63 -5.61 -1.28
CA ILE A 18 -7.20 -5.91 0.08
C ILE A 18 -5.68 -5.79 0.12
N ILE A 19 -5.16 -5.07 1.10
CA ILE A 19 -3.74 -5.03 1.42
C ILE A 19 -3.54 -5.74 2.74
N SER A 20 -2.66 -6.73 2.78
CA SER A 20 -2.27 -7.37 4.04
C SER A 20 -0.77 -7.23 4.28
N ALA A 21 -0.36 -6.97 5.52
CA ALA A 21 1.04 -6.78 5.87
C ALA A 21 1.39 -7.39 7.22
N GLN A 22 2.61 -7.91 7.33
CA GLN A 22 3.13 -8.50 8.57
C GLN A 22 4.66 -8.36 8.63
N GLU A 23 5.23 -8.23 9.83
CA GLU A 23 6.68 -8.29 9.99
C GLU A 23 7.18 -9.70 9.62
N ALA A 24 8.16 -9.76 8.72
CA ALA A 24 8.76 -11.01 8.24
C ALA A 24 10.12 -11.28 8.91
N LYS A 25 10.94 -10.23 9.05
CA LYS A 25 12.28 -10.23 9.67
C LYS A 25 12.49 -8.91 10.39
N LYS A 26 13.53 -8.82 11.23
CA LYS A 26 13.88 -7.61 11.99
C LYS A 26 13.87 -6.37 11.08
N ARG A 27 12.87 -5.49 11.26
CA ARG A 27 12.68 -4.23 10.50
C ARG A 27 12.34 -4.40 9.01
N THR A 28 11.76 -5.54 8.64
CA THR A 28 11.28 -5.82 7.28
C THR A 28 9.84 -6.31 7.33
N VAL A 29 8.97 -5.69 6.54
CA VAL A 29 7.57 -6.10 6.40
C VAL A 29 7.33 -6.66 5.02
N GLN A 30 6.68 -7.81 5.00
CA GLN A 30 6.09 -8.35 3.78
C GLN A 30 4.64 -7.91 3.69
N PHE A 31 4.22 -7.56 2.49
CA PHE A 31 2.85 -7.19 2.20
C PHE A 31 2.37 -7.81 0.89
N GLU A 32 1.06 -7.94 0.77
CA GLU A 32 0.37 -8.49 -0.39
C GLU A 32 -0.78 -7.56 -0.75
N ILE A 33 -1.00 -7.34 -2.05
CA ILE A 33 -2.18 -6.67 -2.58
C ILE A 33 -2.98 -7.71 -3.37
N SER A 34 -4.24 -7.93 -2.99
CA SER A 34 -5.11 -8.95 -3.61
C SER A 34 -6.53 -8.43 -3.87
N GLY A 35 -7.29 -9.16 -4.68
CA GLY A 35 -8.70 -8.88 -4.95
C GLY A 35 -9.00 -7.71 -5.91
N SER A 36 -7.99 -7.02 -6.45
CA SER A 36 -8.20 -5.96 -7.44
C SER A 36 -8.31 -6.50 -8.86
N GLU A 37 -9.27 -5.98 -9.63
CA GLU A 37 -9.35 -6.19 -11.09
C GLU A 37 -8.53 -5.14 -11.88
N CYS A 38 -7.92 -4.16 -11.22
CA CYS A 38 -7.07 -3.18 -11.89
C CYS A 38 -5.71 -3.79 -12.28
N ARG A 39 -5.46 -3.91 -13.59
CA ARG A 39 -4.19 -4.44 -14.14
C ARG A 39 -2.93 -3.67 -13.68
N GLN A 40 -3.05 -2.40 -13.33
CA GLN A 40 -1.93 -1.61 -12.79
C GLN A 40 -1.63 -2.00 -11.34
N ILE A 41 -2.67 -2.21 -10.52
CA ILE A 41 -2.52 -2.68 -9.14
C ILE A 41 -2.03 -4.12 -9.07
N GLN A 42 -2.50 -4.98 -9.97
CA GLN A 42 -1.98 -6.36 -10.11
C GLN A 42 -0.48 -6.34 -10.42
N ARG A 43 -0.04 -5.53 -11.39
CA ARG A 43 1.39 -5.36 -11.70
C ARG A 43 2.19 -4.78 -10.52
N LEU A 44 1.63 -3.83 -9.78
CA LEU A 44 2.28 -3.32 -8.56
C LEU A 44 2.51 -4.45 -7.54
N ALA A 45 1.50 -5.31 -7.34
CA ALA A 45 1.59 -6.46 -6.44
C ALA A 45 2.67 -7.47 -6.85
N GLU A 46 2.91 -7.62 -8.15
CA GLU A 46 3.97 -8.48 -8.71
C GLU A 46 5.37 -7.86 -8.55
N ILE A 47 5.50 -6.54 -8.66
CA ILE A 47 6.79 -5.84 -8.63
C ILE A 47 7.36 -5.75 -7.21
N LEU A 48 6.51 -5.53 -6.20
CA LEU A 48 6.95 -5.26 -4.84
C LEU A 48 6.02 -5.88 -3.79
N ASN A 49 6.58 -6.71 -2.91
CA ASN A 49 5.87 -7.39 -1.83
C ASN A 49 6.62 -7.34 -0.47
N GLU A 50 7.71 -6.59 -0.40
CA GLU A 50 8.53 -6.45 0.81
C GLU A 50 9.12 -5.04 0.87
N ILE A 51 9.26 -4.50 2.09
CA ILE A 51 9.93 -3.22 2.31
C ILE A 51 10.61 -3.18 3.68
N THR A 52 11.78 -2.56 3.73
CA THR A 52 12.51 -2.31 4.99
C THR A 52 12.07 -1.00 5.64
N LEU A 53 12.29 -0.89 6.95
CA LEU A 53 12.04 0.35 7.70
C LEU A 53 12.77 1.56 7.09
N LYS A 54 14.00 1.36 6.61
CA LYS A 54 14.81 2.45 6.02
C LYS A 54 14.18 2.96 4.71
N GLU A 55 13.70 2.06 3.87
CA GLU A 55 13.09 2.39 2.59
C GLU A 55 11.76 3.13 2.75
N LEU A 56 10.96 2.71 3.75
CA LEU A 56 9.65 3.30 4.05
C LEU A 56 9.72 4.82 4.28
N PHE A 57 10.80 5.30 4.91
CA PHE A 57 11.00 6.72 5.24
C PHE A 57 11.82 7.51 4.21
N THR A 58 12.06 6.96 3.03
CA THR A 58 12.67 7.74 1.95
C THR A 58 11.66 8.70 1.30
N PRO A 59 12.10 9.84 0.72
CA PRO A 59 11.20 10.75 0.01
C PRO A 59 10.43 10.05 -1.10
N LEU A 60 9.24 10.56 -1.44
CA LEU A 60 8.34 9.96 -2.44
C LEU A 60 9.04 9.56 -3.74
N THR A 61 9.88 10.43 -4.30
CA THR A 61 10.63 10.20 -5.55
C THR A 61 11.68 9.09 -5.46
N ARG A 62 11.99 8.61 -4.27
CA ARG A 62 12.95 7.54 -3.98
C ARG A 62 12.32 6.34 -3.27
N ASN A 63 11.04 6.41 -2.95
CA ASN A 63 10.35 5.40 -2.16
C ASN A 63 9.98 4.20 -3.04
N PRO A 64 10.38 2.97 -2.69
CA PRO A 64 10.14 1.79 -3.53
C PRO A 64 8.67 1.55 -3.87
N ILE A 65 7.74 1.88 -2.97
CA ILE A 65 6.29 1.71 -3.23
C ILE A 65 5.85 2.63 -4.37
N PHE A 66 6.26 3.90 -4.35
CA PHE A 66 5.87 4.87 -5.37
C PHE A 66 6.62 4.68 -6.69
N ILE A 67 7.92 4.32 -6.66
CA ILE A 67 8.67 3.94 -7.86
C ILE A 67 8.04 2.72 -8.52
N SER A 68 7.63 1.72 -7.73
CA SER A 68 6.97 0.52 -8.26
C SER A 68 5.59 0.85 -8.82
N ALA A 69 4.85 1.77 -8.19
CA ALA A 69 3.56 2.24 -8.69
C ALA A 69 3.69 2.97 -10.04
N GLU A 70 4.71 3.82 -10.19
CA GLU A 70 5.05 4.46 -11.47
C GLU A 70 5.39 3.42 -12.54
N ARG A 71 6.26 2.44 -12.23
CA ARG A 71 6.62 1.34 -13.15
C ARG A 71 5.43 0.47 -13.54
N ALA A 72 4.50 0.23 -12.62
CA ALA A 72 3.25 -0.48 -12.88
C ALA A 72 2.25 0.35 -13.72
N GLY A 73 2.52 1.63 -13.91
CA GLY A 73 1.70 2.58 -14.66
C GLY A 73 0.45 3.00 -13.88
N CYS A 74 0.47 3.01 -12.54
CA CYS A 74 -0.68 3.39 -11.73
C CYS A 74 -1.16 4.82 -12.03
N HIS A 75 -2.48 5.02 -12.00
CA HIS A 75 -3.05 6.37 -11.99
C HIS A 75 -2.44 7.20 -10.85
N LEU A 76 -2.04 8.44 -11.16
CA LEU A 76 -1.28 9.33 -10.26
C LEU A 76 -1.91 9.47 -8.86
N ALA A 77 -3.23 9.66 -8.80
CA ALA A 77 -3.96 9.87 -7.56
C ALA A 77 -4.66 8.60 -7.03
N CYS A 78 -4.28 7.42 -7.52
CA CYS A 78 -4.79 6.17 -6.95
C CYS A 78 -4.44 6.10 -5.45
N PRO A 79 -5.40 5.83 -4.54
CA PRO A 79 -5.11 5.79 -3.11
C PRO A 79 -4.38 4.50 -2.70
N VAL A 80 -4.31 3.47 -3.56
CA VAL A 80 -3.74 2.16 -3.22
C VAL A 80 -2.26 2.23 -2.82
N PRO A 81 -1.33 2.89 -3.56
CA PRO A 81 0.06 3.02 -3.11
C PRO A 81 0.20 3.70 -1.74
N ALA A 82 -0.61 4.74 -1.46
CA ALA A 82 -0.61 5.38 -0.14
C ALA A 82 -1.17 4.44 0.95
N ALA A 83 -2.16 3.62 0.63
CA ALA A 83 -2.69 2.60 1.53
C ALA A 83 -1.66 1.50 1.84
N VAL A 84 -0.79 1.12 0.90
CA VAL A 84 0.34 0.20 1.16
C VAL A 84 1.25 0.79 2.23
N VAL A 85 1.67 2.06 2.07
CA VAL A 85 2.51 2.77 3.06
C VAL A 85 1.85 2.73 4.44
N LYS A 86 0.58 3.12 4.54
CA LYS A 86 -0.16 3.14 5.81
C LYS A 86 -0.28 1.76 6.45
N THR A 87 -0.54 0.73 5.63
CA THR A 87 -0.66 -0.65 6.11
C THR A 87 0.67 -1.15 6.67
N VAL A 88 1.78 -0.85 5.99
CA VAL A 88 3.14 -1.20 6.46
C VAL A 88 3.51 -0.43 7.73
N GLU A 89 3.21 0.87 7.83
CA GLU A 89 3.45 1.67 9.03
C GLU A 89 2.78 1.07 10.27
N VAL A 90 1.51 0.63 10.13
CA VAL A 90 0.78 -0.04 11.22
C VAL A 90 1.39 -1.41 11.51
N ALA A 91 1.73 -2.21 10.49
CA ALA A 91 2.33 -3.53 10.68
C ALA A 91 3.71 -3.47 11.39
N MET A 92 4.46 -2.37 11.22
CA MET A 92 5.71 -2.10 11.92
C MET A 92 5.53 -1.52 13.33
N GLY A 93 4.29 -1.26 13.76
CA GLY A 93 4.01 -0.57 15.04
C GLY A 93 4.42 0.91 15.05
N MET A 94 4.65 1.51 13.87
CA MET A 94 5.03 2.93 13.73
C MET A 94 3.81 3.86 13.70
N ALA A 95 2.62 3.31 13.44
CA ALA A 95 1.35 4.03 13.45
C ALA A 95 0.26 3.21 14.14
N LEU A 96 -0.70 3.89 14.76
CA LEU A 96 -1.92 3.25 15.27
C LEU A 96 -2.93 3.06 14.12
N PRO A 97 -3.69 1.96 14.10
CA PRO A 97 -4.72 1.73 13.09
C PRO A 97 -5.86 2.74 13.24
N ARG A 98 -6.16 3.47 12.16
CA ARG A 98 -7.31 4.36 12.04
C ARG A 98 -7.71 4.52 10.57
N GLU A 99 -9.00 4.63 10.31
CA GLU A 99 -9.54 4.86 8.97
C GLU A 99 -9.06 6.20 8.39
N VAL A 100 -8.69 6.18 7.10
CA VAL A 100 -8.37 7.35 6.28
C VAL A 100 -9.28 7.32 5.07
N ARG A 101 -9.93 8.45 4.77
CA ARG A 101 -10.91 8.54 3.67
C ARG A 101 -10.81 9.86 2.93
N ILE A 102 -11.01 9.81 1.62
CA ILE A 102 -11.29 10.97 0.77
C ILE A 102 -12.82 11.05 0.68
N LYS A 103 -13.40 12.17 1.10
CA LYS A 103 -14.85 12.39 1.10
C LYS A 103 -15.16 13.63 0.26
N PHE A 104 -16.13 13.51 -0.64
CA PHE A 104 -16.72 14.65 -1.33
C PHE A 104 -18.01 15.02 -0.59
N ASP A 105 -18.09 16.26 -0.11
CA ASP A 105 -19.29 16.83 0.49
C ASP A 105 -19.98 17.73 -0.55
N SER A 106 -21.31 17.75 -0.50
CA SER A 106 -22.18 18.61 -1.32
C SER A 106 -22.24 20.04 -0.79
#